data_AF-A0A963IKB6-F1
#
_entry.id   AF-A0A963IKB6-F1
#
_cell.length_a   1.000
_cell.length_b   1.000
_cell.length_c   1.000
_cell.angle_alpha   90.00
_cell.angle_beta   90.00
_cell.angle_gamma   90.00
#
_symmetry.space_group_name_H-M   'P 1'
#
loop_
_entity.id
_entity.type
_entity.pdbx_description
1 polymer ?
#
loop_
_entity_poly.entity_id
_entity_poly.type
_entity_poly.pdbx_seq_one_letter_code
_entity_poly.pdbx_strand_id
1 'polypeptide(L)'
;MSQQAFDRFLRGEDRLARLLCALPAHTPSAEFEAAFARAARAAQAQRDAIRTETAPGQAAASGPATLDGTRLDAIPSAFEPPASLETSFLKMAASIESAQAPRRDAILNGIAHGDS
;
A
#
# COMPACT_ATOMS: atom_id res chain seq x y z
N MET A 1 -15.09 0.18 12.33
CA MET A 1 -15.11 -1.29 12.59
C MET A 1 -14.75 -1.51 14.04
N SER A 2 -15.51 -2.31 14.79
CA SER A 2 -15.19 -2.61 16.19
C SER A 2 -14.12 -3.69 16.29
N GLN A 3 -13.18 -3.55 17.24
CA GLN A 3 -12.09 -4.50 17.53
C GLN A 3 -12.58 -5.96 17.58
N GLN A 4 -13.77 -6.15 18.16
CA GLN A 4 -14.41 -7.45 18.33
C GLN A 4 -14.75 -8.15 17.00
N ALA A 5 -15.09 -7.40 15.94
CA ALA A 5 -15.34 -7.98 14.62
C ALA A 5 -14.05 -8.47 13.96
N PHE A 6 -12.94 -7.75 14.19
CA PHE A 6 -11.62 -8.13 13.69
C PHE A 6 -11.09 -9.38 14.40
N ASP A 7 -11.24 -9.49 15.72
CA ASP A 7 -10.84 -10.69 16.47
C ASP A 7 -11.59 -11.95 16.00
N ARG A 8 -12.89 -11.81 15.68
CA ARG A 8 -13.71 -12.88 15.12
C ARG A 8 -13.24 -13.31 13.73
N PHE A 9 -12.80 -12.36 12.91
CA PHE A 9 -12.21 -12.62 11.60
C PHE A 9 -10.88 -13.39 11.73
N LEU A 10 -9.97 -12.94 12.61
CA LEU A 10 -8.69 -13.62 12.83
C LEU A 10 -8.85 -15.06 13.33
N ARG A 11 -9.89 -15.33 14.13
CA ARG A 11 -10.22 -16.69 14.62
C ARG A 11 -10.92 -17.57 13.59
N GLY A 12 -11.25 -17.06 12.40
CA GLY A 12 -11.99 -17.84 11.40
C GLY A 12 -13.49 -18.02 11.74
N GLU A 13 -14.01 -17.31 12.73
CA GLU A 13 -15.40 -17.39 13.18
C GLU A 13 -16.33 -16.53 12.30
N ASP A 14 -15.77 -15.54 11.61
CA ASP A 14 -16.52 -14.70 10.67
C ASP A 14 -16.75 -15.38 9.31
N ARG A 15 -17.88 -15.07 8.67
CA ARG A 15 -18.26 -15.64 7.36
C ARG A 15 -17.20 -15.38 6.29
N LEU A 16 -16.59 -14.19 6.27
CA LEU A 16 -15.55 -13.85 5.31
C LEU A 16 -14.31 -14.72 5.52
N ALA A 17 -13.87 -14.86 6.78
CA ALA A 17 -12.70 -15.67 7.11
C ALA A 17 -12.88 -17.14 6.69
N ARG A 18 -14.08 -17.71 6.88
CA ARG A 18 -14.42 -19.06 6.41
C ARG A 18 -14.36 -19.18 4.88
N LEU A 19 -14.86 -18.18 4.17
CA LEU A 19 -14.79 -18.16 2.70
C LEU A 19 -13.34 -18.11 2.22
N LEU A 20 -12.51 -17.28 2.83
CA LEU A 20 -11.08 -17.19 2.51
C LEU A 20 -10.35 -18.52 2.77
N CYS A 21 -10.68 -19.22 3.86
CA CYS A 21 -10.11 -20.54 4.17
C CYS A 21 -10.59 -21.64 3.22
N ALA A 22 -11.76 -21.49 2.61
CA ALA A 22 -12.30 -22.43 1.64
C ALA A 22 -11.75 -22.22 0.22
N LEU A 23 -11.02 -21.13 -0.03
CA LEU A 23 -10.38 -20.91 -1.32
C LEU A 23 -9.25 -21.95 -1.54
N PRO A 24 -9.07 -22.44 -2.77
CA PRO A 24 -7.92 -23.26 -3.11
C PRO A 24 -6.62 -22.53 -2.78
N ALA A 25 -5.60 -23.29 -2.39
CA ALA A 25 -4.27 -22.75 -2.21
C ALA A 25 -3.82 -22.06 -3.50
N HIS A 26 -3.57 -20.75 -3.42
CA HIS A 26 -3.06 -20.01 -4.56
C HIS A 26 -1.61 -20.38 -4.81
N THR A 27 -1.34 -20.98 -5.97
CA THR A 27 0.03 -21.20 -6.45
C THR A 27 0.44 -20.03 -7.35
N PRO A 28 1.35 -19.15 -6.91
CA PRO A 28 1.83 -18.06 -7.75
C PRO A 28 2.57 -18.60 -8.98
N SER A 29 2.62 -17.81 -10.05
CA SER A 29 3.42 -18.18 -11.23
C SER A 29 4.92 -18.05 -10.92
N ALA A 30 5.74 -18.87 -11.57
CA ALA A 30 7.20 -18.83 -11.40
C ALA A 30 7.81 -17.44 -11.72
N GLU A 31 7.22 -16.73 -12.70
CA GLU A 31 7.65 -15.37 -13.04
C GLU A 31 7.38 -14.37 -11.89
N PHE A 32 6.22 -14.50 -11.24
CA PHE A 32 5.88 -13.66 -10.09
C PHE A 32 6.80 -13.94 -8.90
N GLU A 33 7.08 -15.21 -8.59
CA GLU A 33 8.03 -15.57 -7.54
C GLU A 33 9.44 -15.01 -7.82
N ALA A 34 9.91 -15.10 -9.06
CA ALA A 34 11.20 -14.56 -9.45
C ALA A 34 11.25 -13.02 -9.35
N ALA A 35 10.17 -12.33 -9.71
CA ALA A 35 10.04 -10.89 -9.55
C ALA A 35 10.05 -10.49 -8.06
N PHE A 36 9.30 -11.21 -7.23
CA PHE A 36 9.27 -11.00 -5.79
C PHE A 36 10.63 -11.21 -5.13
N ALA A 37 11.32 -12.31 -5.44
CA ALA A 37 12.67 -12.59 -4.93
C ALA A 37 13.70 -11.53 -5.36
N ARG A 38 13.53 -10.93 -6.55
CA ARG A 38 14.36 -9.81 -7.01
C ARG A 38 14.08 -8.54 -6.20
N ALA A 39 12.81 -8.22 -5.98
CA ALA A 39 12.40 -7.07 -5.18
C ALA A 39 12.87 -7.19 -3.72
N ALA A 40 12.73 -8.38 -3.11
CA ALA A 40 13.17 -8.64 -1.75
C ALA A 40 14.70 -8.43 -1.58
N ARG A 41 15.49 -8.92 -2.53
CA ARG A 41 16.96 -8.70 -2.53
C ARG A 41 17.33 -7.24 -2.72
N ALA A 42 16.64 -6.52 -3.61
CA ALA A 42 16.87 -5.09 -3.81
C ALA A 42 16.56 -4.28 -2.54
N ALA A 43 15.43 -4.56 -1.87
CA ALA A 43 15.06 -3.93 -0.62
C ALA A 43 16.07 -4.24 0.51
N GLN A 44 16.61 -5.46 0.55
CA GLN A 44 17.64 -5.82 1.52
C GLN A 44 18.94 -5.06 1.25
N ALA A 45 19.40 -4.99 0.00
CA ALA A 45 20.59 -4.23 -0.38
C ALA A 45 20.47 -2.73 -0.04
N GLN A 46 19.27 -2.14 -0.22
CA GLN A 46 19.00 -0.75 0.19
C GLN A 46 19.10 -0.56 1.70
N ARG A 47 18.56 -1.50 2.50
CA ARG A 47 18.68 -1.46 3.96
C ARG A 47 20.12 -1.60 4.43
N ASP A 48 20.88 -2.50 3.80
CA ASP A 48 22.29 -2.70 4.11
C ASP A 48 23.13 -1.48 3.71
N ALA A 49 22.84 -0.83 2.58
CA ALA A 49 23.49 0.42 2.18
C ALA A 49 23.24 1.55 3.20
N ILE A 50 21.98 1.77 3.61
CA ILE A 50 21.63 2.75 4.65
C ILE A 50 22.34 2.44 5.98
N ARG A 51 22.44 1.16 6.36
CA ARG A 51 23.15 0.72 7.56
C ARG A 51 24.66 0.98 7.48
N THR A 52 25.26 0.85 6.29
CA THR A 52 26.69 1.07 6.08
C THR A 52 27.03 2.56 6.07
N GLU A 53 26.14 3.40 5.54
CA GLU A 53 26.28 4.86 5.52
C GLU A 53 26.03 5.52 6.89
N THR A 54 25.26 4.86 7.78
CA THR A 54 25.00 5.35 9.15
C THR A 54 26.04 4.94 10.19
N ALA A 55 27.16 4.30 9.78
CA ALA A 55 28.21 3.88 10.69
C ALA A 55 29.48 4.77 10.59
N PRO A 56 29.70 5.61 11.62
CA PRO A 56 31.00 5.61 12.27
C PRO A 56 30.83 5.28 13.76
N GLY A 57 31.24 4.06 14.13
CA GLY A 57 31.63 3.68 15.49
C GLY A 57 30.53 3.60 16.55
N GLN A 58 30.00 2.39 16.79
CA GLN A 58 29.79 1.95 18.17
C GLN A 58 29.77 0.42 18.28
N ALA A 59 30.93 -0.11 18.68
CA ALA A 59 30.97 -1.35 19.43
C ALA A 59 30.35 -1.11 20.82
N ALA A 60 29.66 -2.14 21.33
CA ALA A 60 29.07 -2.26 22.66
C ALA A 60 27.76 -1.48 22.92
N ALA A 61 26.63 -2.20 22.89
CA ALA A 61 25.90 -2.55 24.11
C ALA A 61 24.70 -3.43 23.75
N SER A 62 24.70 -4.67 24.25
CA SER A 62 23.45 -5.41 24.45
C SER A 62 22.70 -4.74 25.60
N GLY A 63 21.53 -4.19 25.34
CA GLY A 63 20.59 -3.68 26.34
C GLY A 63 19.19 -3.69 25.75
N PRO A 64 18.14 -4.01 26.53
CA PRO A 64 16.78 -4.06 26.00
C PRO A 64 16.36 -2.65 25.63
N ALA A 65 16.00 -2.45 24.35
CA ALA A 65 15.50 -1.17 23.88
C ALA A 65 14.13 -0.90 24.48
N THR A 66 14.10 -0.14 25.57
CA THR A 66 12.92 0.59 26.02
C THR A 66 12.51 1.52 24.87
N LEU A 67 11.31 1.33 24.35
CA LEU A 67 10.69 2.21 23.35
C LEU A 67 10.27 3.51 24.03
N ASP A 68 11.16 4.50 24.05
CA ASP A 68 10.82 5.85 24.51
C ASP A 68 10.21 6.66 23.33
N GLY A 69 9.02 7.20 23.57
CA GLY A 69 8.08 7.69 22.56
C GLY A 69 8.35 9.09 22.04
N THR A 70 9.52 9.35 21.43
CA THR A 70 9.93 10.72 21.02
C THR A 70 10.22 10.88 19.52
N ARG A 71 9.72 10.00 18.64
CA ARG A 71 10.04 10.06 17.19
C ARG A 71 8.99 10.75 16.29
N LEU A 72 8.18 11.66 16.84
CA LEU A 72 7.17 12.41 16.05
C LEU A 72 7.48 13.90 15.87
N ASP A 73 8.46 14.46 16.57
CA ASP A 73 8.74 15.91 16.55
C ASP A 73 9.66 16.39 15.41
N ALA A 74 10.04 15.51 14.47
CA ALA A 74 10.95 15.85 13.39
C ALA A 74 10.43 15.37 12.02
N ILE A 75 9.22 15.77 11.65
CA ILE A 75 8.86 15.83 10.22
C ILE A 75 9.07 17.29 9.79
N PRO A 76 10.13 17.62 9.04
CA PRO A 76 10.26 18.95 8.46
C PRO A 76 9.06 19.23 7.54
N SER A 77 8.22 20.17 7.96
CA SER A 77 6.93 20.56 7.35
C SER A 77 7.09 21.39 6.07
N ALA A 78 8.09 21.10 5.24
CA ALA A 78 8.32 21.83 3.99
C ALA A 78 8.44 20.85 2.81
N PHE A 79 7.35 20.12 2.55
CA PHE A 79 7.17 19.48 1.25
C PHE A 79 6.59 20.53 0.29
N GLU A 80 7.45 21.14 -0.52
CA GLU A 80 7.01 21.98 -1.64
C GLU A 80 6.79 21.07 -2.85
N PRO A 81 5.56 20.93 -3.37
CA PRO A 81 5.32 20.09 -4.54
C PRO A 81 6.04 20.68 -5.75
N PRO A 82 6.67 19.85 -6.61
CA PRO A 82 7.31 20.35 -7.81
C PRO A 82 6.26 21.00 -8.73
N ALA A 83 6.59 22.11 -9.38
CA ALA A 83 5.66 22.84 -10.25
C ALA A 83 5.02 21.98 -11.37
N SER A 84 5.66 20.88 -11.76
CA SER A 84 5.14 19.92 -12.74
C SER A 84 4.05 18.98 -12.19
N LEU A 85 3.91 18.89 -10.87
CA LEU A 85 2.94 18.01 -10.21
C LEU A 85 1.51 18.42 -10.57
N GLU A 86 1.18 19.71 -10.47
CA GLU A 86 -0.15 20.21 -10.81
C GLU A 86 -0.54 19.86 -12.27
N THR A 87 0.37 20.10 -13.22
CA THR A 87 0.14 19.74 -14.62
C THR A 87 -0.06 18.23 -14.84
N SER A 88 0.65 17.40 -14.08
CA SER A 88 0.52 15.95 -14.13
C SER A 88 -0.83 15.49 -13.58
N PHE A 89 -1.29 16.10 -12.49
CA PHE A 89 -2.62 15.85 -11.92
C PHE A 89 -3.74 16.25 -12.88
N LEU A 90 -3.68 17.45 -13.48
CA LEU A 90 -4.67 17.90 -14.45
C LEU A 90 -4.72 17.00 -15.68
N LYS A 91 -3.55 16.59 -16.19
CA LYS A 91 -3.48 15.64 -17.32
C LYS A 91 -4.08 14.28 -16.97
N MET A 92 -3.82 13.77 -15.77
CA MET A 92 -4.38 12.51 -15.30
C MET A 92 -5.89 12.60 -15.09
N ALA A 93 -6.38 13.69 -14.50
CA ALA A 93 -7.81 13.94 -14.31
C ALA A 93 -8.55 13.95 -15.66
N ALA A 94 -8.04 14.71 -16.65
CA ALA A 94 -8.61 14.73 -18.01
C ALA A 94 -8.59 13.34 -18.66
N SER A 95 -7.53 12.56 -18.45
CA SER A 95 -7.45 11.19 -18.97
C SER A 95 -8.52 10.28 -18.36
N ILE A 96 -8.72 10.33 -17.03
CA ILE A 96 -9.75 9.55 -16.34
C ILE A 96 -11.15 9.96 -16.81
N GLU A 97 -11.41 11.25 -16.92
CA GLU A 97 -12.70 11.77 -17.41
C GLU A 97 -12.99 11.28 -18.83
N SER A 98 -12.01 11.32 -19.73
CA SER A 98 -12.16 10.82 -21.10
C SER A 98 -12.44 9.32 -21.14
N ALA A 99 -11.78 8.53 -20.29
CA ALA A 99 -11.96 7.08 -20.23
C ALA A 99 -13.32 6.69 -19.63
N GLN A 100 -13.87 7.50 -18.73
CA GLN A 100 -15.17 7.25 -18.10
C GLN A 100 -16.36 7.85 -18.86
N ALA A 101 -16.13 8.72 -19.84
CA ALA A 101 -17.21 9.37 -20.60
C ALA A 101 -18.21 8.36 -21.22
N PRO A 102 -17.80 7.27 -21.88
CA PRO A 102 -18.76 6.31 -22.45
C PRO A 102 -19.62 5.62 -21.38
N ARG A 103 -19.03 5.33 -20.22
CA ARG A 103 -19.75 4.69 -19.10
C ARG A 103 -20.77 5.64 -18.48
N ARG A 104 -20.39 6.91 -18.30
CA ARG A 104 -21.31 7.96 -17.81
C ARG A 104 -22.48 8.11 -18.77
N ASP A 105 -22.23 8.16 -20.07
CA ASP A 105 -23.27 8.32 -21.08
C ASP A 105 -24.21 7.10 -21.10
N ALA A 106 -23.68 5.88 -20.96
CA ALA A 106 -24.48 4.67 -20.84
C ALA A 106 -25.37 4.68 -19.58
N ILE A 107 -24.85 5.12 -18.44
CA ILE A 107 -25.62 5.24 -17.18
C ILE A 107 -26.72 6.29 -17.32
N LEU A 108 -26.39 7.48 -17.85
CA LEU A 108 -27.37 8.55 -18.06
C LEU A 108 -28.49 8.11 -19.01
N ASN A 109 -28.15 7.38 -20.08
CA ASN A 109 -29.13 6.79 -20.96
C ASN A 109 -29.99 5.74 -20.23
N GLY A 110 -29.40 4.83 -19.45
CA GLY A 110 -30.15 3.84 -18.68
C GLY A 110 -31.14 4.47 -17.70
N ILE A 111 -30.72 5.51 -16.98
CA ILE A 111 -31.59 6.28 -16.08
C ILE A 111 -32.73 6.96 -16.86
N ALA A 112 -32.44 7.54 -18.02
CA ALA A 112 -33.47 8.17 -18.87
C ALA A 112 -34.50 7.16 -19.40
N HIS A 113 -34.10 5.90 -19.59
CA HIS A 113 -34.99 4.81 -20.01
C HIS A 113 -35.70 4.11 -18.83
N GLY A 114 -35.36 4.47 -17.59
CA GLY A 114 -35.98 3.92 -16.38
C GLY A 114 -35.42 2.56 -15.95
N ASP A 115 -34.27 2.15 -16.49
CA ASP A 115 -33.55 0.96 -16.04
C ASP A 115 -32.76 1.33 -14.78
N SER A 116 -33.24 0.92 -13.60
CA SER A 116 -32.54 1.03 -12.31
C SER A 116 -32.91 -0.12 -11.38
#